data_AF-A0A8T4GVL4-F1
#
_entry.id   AF-A0A8T4GVL4-F1
#
_cell.length_a   1.000
_cell.length_b   1.000
_cell.length_c   1.000
_cell.angle_alpha   90.00
_cell.angle_beta   90.00
_cell.angle_gamma   90.00
#
_symmetry.space_group_name_H-M   'P 1'
#
loop_
_entity.id
_entity.type
_entity.pdbx_description
1 polymer ?
#
loop_
_entity_poly.entity_id
_entity_poly.type
_entity_poly.pdbx_seq_one_letter_code
_entity_poly.pdbx_strand_id
1 'polypeptide(L)'
;MHSLTVIGSVGGTMPECERCGTHLEATGGGLTDALGLASYDGYECDRCGVLLCSDCYNKRTVELAGAAPDRCPECDGTLEKR
;
A
#
# COMPACT_ATOMS: atom_id res chain seq x y z
N MET A 1 7.26 -28.89 -26.79
CA MET A 1 7.36 -29.09 -25.33
C MET A 1 7.91 -27.80 -24.74
N HIS A 2 7.07 -26.79 -24.51
CA HIS A 2 7.48 -25.59 -23.79
C HIS A 2 6.77 -25.64 -22.44
N SER A 3 7.35 -26.41 -21.53
CA SER A 3 7.00 -26.35 -20.12
C SER A 3 7.54 -25.03 -19.59
N LEU A 4 6.69 -24.00 -19.62
CA LEU A 4 6.93 -22.78 -18.86
C LEU A 4 6.79 -23.16 -17.39
N THR A 5 7.91 -23.49 -16.76
CA THR A 5 8.00 -23.62 -15.32
C THR A 5 7.77 -22.22 -14.76
N VAL A 6 6.60 -21.98 -14.19
CA VAL A 6 6.33 -20.82 -13.33
C VAL A 6 7.19 -21.04 -12.08
N ILE A 7 8.45 -20.62 -12.16
CA ILE A 7 9.39 -20.64 -11.05
C ILE A 7 9.10 -19.45 -10.15
N GLY A 8 8.61 -19.76 -8.96
CA GLY A 8 8.67 -18.89 -7.79
C GLY A 8 7.62 -17.79 -7.77
N SER A 9 6.53 -18.05 -7.05
CA SER A 9 5.85 -17.00 -6.30
C SER A 9 6.91 -16.29 -5.46
N VAL A 10 7.41 -15.14 -5.94
CA VAL A 10 8.17 -14.23 -5.09
C VAL A 10 7.23 -13.90 -3.96
N GLY A 11 7.54 -14.36 -2.75
CA GLY A 11 6.83 -13.99 -1.53
C GLY A 11 7.06 -12.51 -1.27
N GLY A 12 6.43 -11.66 -2.09
CA GLY A 12 6.30 -10.24 -1.82
C GLY A 12 5.39 -10.12 -0.62
N THR A 13 5.97 -9.80 0.53
CA THR A 13 5.21 -9.46 1.72
C THR A 13 4.29 -8.31 1.32
N MET A 14 2.98 -8.56 1.29
CA MET A 14 2.02 -7.50 0.98
C MET A 14 2.19 -6.40 2.03
N PRO A 15 2.33 -5.13 1.63
CA PRO A 15 2.45 -4.04 2.59
C PRO A 15 1.21 -4.02 3.48
N GLU A 16 1.42 -3.86 4.78
CA GLU A 16 0.34 -3.85 5.77
C GLU A 16 -0.03 -2.41 6.14
N CYS A 17 -1.33 -2.15 6.27
CA CYS A 17 -1.82 -0.89 6.79
C CYS A 17 -1.56 -0.83 8.30
N GLU A 18 -0.78 0.14 8.74
CA GLU A 18 -0.42 0.36 10.15
C GLU A 18 -1.66 0.52 11.04
N ARG A 19 -2.71 1.18 10.54
CA ARG A 19 -3.90 1.49 11.34
C ARG A 19 -4.88 0.34 11.51
N CYS A 20 -4.95 -0.59 10.56
CA CYS A 20 -5.95 -1.68 10.61
C CYS A 20 -5.37 -3.09 10.46
N GLY A 21 -4.06 -3.22 10.23
CA GLY A 21 -3.39 -4.51 10.03
C GLY A 21 -3.80 -5.22 8.74
N THR A 22 -4.53 -4.56 7.85
CA THR A 22 -4.96 -5.14 6.57
C THR A 22 -3.85 -5.00 5.55
N HIS A 23 -3.54 -6.09 4.86
CA HIS A 23 -2.65 -6.05 3.71
C HIS A 23 -3.28 -5.24 2.56
N LEU A 24 -2.50 -4.33 1.98
CA LEU A 24 -2.90 -3.56 0.82
C LEU A 24 -3.04 -4.48 -0.39
N GLU A 25 -4.09 -4.23 -1.18
CA GLU A 25 -4.31 -4.96 -2.41
C GLU A 25 -3.35 -4.45 -3.49
N ALA A 26 -2.74 -5.39 -4.20
CA ALA A 26 -1.94 -5.09 -5.38
C ALA A 26 -2.86 -4.64 -6.52
N THR A 27 -2.51 -3.51 -7.14
CA THR A 27 -3.16 -2.98 -8.35
C THR A 27 -2.51 -3.55 -9.63
N GLY A 28 -1.56 -4.48 -9.49
CA GLY A 28 -1.07 -5.33 -10.56
C GLY A 28 -1.85 -6.64 -10.58
N GLY A 29 -2.03 -7.22 -11.76
CA GLY A 29 -2.56 -8.58 -11.89
C GLY A 29 -1.65 -9.44 -12.75
N GLY A 30 -1.47 -10.70 -12.36
CA GLY A 30 -0.79 -11.70 -13.18
C GLY A 30 0.71 -11.47 -13.31
N LEU A 31 1.15 -10.97 -14.46
CA LEU A 31 2.58 -10.86 -14.79
C LEU A 31 3.29 -9.75 -13.98
N THR A 32 2.58 -8.68 -13.62
CA THR A 32 3.14 -7.57 -12.84
C THR A 32 3.45 -7.98 -11.41
N ASP A 33 2.58 -8.77 -10.78
CA ASP A 33 2.81 -9.34 -9.45
C ASP A 33 3.95 -10.35 -9.50
N ALA A 34 3.95 -11.22 -10.52
CA ALA A 34 4.99 -12.21 -10.72
C ALA A 34 6.38 -11.57 -10.94
N LEU A 35 6.43 -10.38 -11.54
CA LEU A 35 7.67 -9.64 -11.77
C LEU A 35 8.03 -8.67 -10.63
N GLY A 36 7.23 -8.61 -9.56
CA GLY A 36 7.44 -7.69 -8.43
C GLY A 36 7.24 -6.20 -8.79
N LEU A 37 6.54 -5.93 -9.89
CA LEU A 37 6.19 -4.59 -10.37
C LEU A 37 4.77 -4.18 -9.96
N ALA A 38 4.11 -4.95 -9.11
CA ALA A 38 2.81 -4.59 -8.57
C ALA A 38 2.93 -3.33 -7.70
N SER A 39 2.19 -2.28 -8.06
CA SER A 39 1.89 -1.17 -7.17
C SER A 39 0.79 -1.60 -6.20
N TYR A 40 0.80 -1.07 -4.98
CA TYR A 40 -0.22 -1.36 -3.97
C TYR A 40 -1.05 -0.10 -3.74
N ASP A 41 -2.37 -0.19 -3.78
CA ASP A 41 -3.21 0.99 -3.56
C ASP A 41 -3.21 1.39 -2.07
N GLY A 42 -2.57 2.52 -1.78
CA GLY A 42 -2.50 3.09 -0.44
C GLY A 42 -1.65 4.34 -0.38
N TYR A 43 -1.42 4.78 0.85
CA TYR A 43 -0.71 6.00 1.17
C TYR A 43 0.50 5.67 2.04
N GLU A 44 1.68 6.10 1.62
CA GLU A 44 2.94 5.87 2.31
C GLU A 44 3.52 7.19 2.80
N CYS A 45 4.04 7.21 4.01
CA CYS A 45 4.71 8.40 4.53
C CYS A 45 6.12 8.51 3.97
N ASP A 46 6.44 9.65 3.35
CA ASP A 46 7.75 9.95 2.76
C ASP A 46 8.91 9.89 3.78
N ARG A 47 8.62 10.15 5.05
CA ARG A 47 9.63 10.22 6.13
C ARG A 47 9.84 8.94 6.91
N CYS A 48 8.77 8.25 7.29
CA CYS A 48 8.85 7.09 8.19
C CYS A 48 8.46 5.77 7.52
N GLY A 49 7.91 5.79 6.31
CA GLY A 49 7.44 4.60 5.61
C GLY A 49 6.15 3.99 6.18
N VAL A 50 5.45 4.69 7.07
CA VAL A 50 4.10 4.28 7.52
C VAL A 50 3.19 4.13 6.31
N LEU A 51 2.48 3.00 6.25
CA LEU A 51 1.53 2.68 5.19
C LEU A 51 0.10 2.68 5.73
N LEU A 52 -0.79 3.34 5.01
CA LEU A 52 -2.23 3.33 5.26
C LEU A 52 -2.96 2.87 4.01
N CYS A 53 -3.94 1.99 4.19
CA CYS A 53 -4.88 1.65 3.12
C CYS A 53 -5.82 2.83 2.82
N SER A 54 -6.35 2.86 1.60
CA SER A 54 -7.26 3.90 1.12
C SER A 54 -8.51 4.08 2.01
N ASP A 55 -9.08 3.00 2.55
CA ASP A 55 -10.17 3.09 3.53
C ASP A 55 -9.77 3.81 4.81
N CYS A 56 -8.57 3.53 5.31
CA CYS A 56 -8.09 4.15 6.53
C CYS A 56 -7.80 5.64 6.34
N TYR A 57 -7.19 5.96 5.21
CA TYR A 57 -6.95 7.33 4.78
C TYR A 57 -8.27 8.12 4.66
N ASN A 58 -9.24 7.59 3.91
CA ASN A 58 -10.54 8.24 3.69
C ASN A 58 -11.34 8.43 4.99
N LYS A 59 -11.37 7.41 5.86
CA LYS A 59 -11.99 7.55 7.19
C LYS A 59 -11.37 8.71 7.96
N ARG A 60 -10.04 8.84 7.91
CA ARG A 60 -9.35 9.93 8.60
C ARG A 60 -9.70 11.30 8.02
N THR A 61 -9.87 11.41 6.70
CA THR A 61 -10.39 12.62 6.06
C THR A 61 -11.73 13.04 6.69
N VAL A 62 -12.62 12.08 6.94
CA VAL A 62 -13.93 12.33 7.58
C VAL A 62 -13.76 12.73 9.05
N GLU A 63 -12.93 12.04 9.83
CA GLU A 63 -12.64 12.38 11.24
C GLU A 63 -12.05 13.80 11.40
N LEU A 64 -11.24 14.22 10.42
CA LEU A 64 -10.65 15.55 10.37
C LEU A 64 -11.62 16.61 9.80
N ALA A 65 -12.90 16.30 9.68
CA ALA A 65 -13.93 17.17 9.10
C ALA A 65 -13.57 17.69 7.69
N GLY A 66 -12.92 16.83 6.89
CA GLY A 66 -12.46 17.16 5.55
C GLY A 66 -11.13 17.91 5.49
N ALA A 67 -10.45 18.12 6.63
CA ALA A 67 -9.09 18.65 6.60
C ALA A 67 -8.09 17.62 6.03
N ALA A 68 -6.99 18.13 5.48
CA ALA A 68 -5.91 17.38 4.84
C ALA A 68 -5.44 16.19 5.71
N PRO A 69 -5.82 14.94 5.36
CA PRO A 69 -5.38 13.74 6.08
C PRO A 69 -3.93 13.36 5.74
N ASP A 70 -3.28 14.13 4.86
CA ASP A 70 -1.94 13.89 4.32
C ASP A 70 -0.87 13.93 5.41
N ARG A 71 -1.12 14.53 6.59
CA ARG A 71 -0.11 14.51 7.68
C ARG A 71 0.05 13.09 8.22
N CYS A 72 1.26 12.56 8.37
CA CYS A 72 1.46 11.23 8.97
C CYS A 72 0.95 11.18 10.44
N PRO A 73 0.35 10.07 10.90
CA PRO A 73 -0.08 9.93 12.30
C PRO A 73 1.09 9.74 13.27
N GLU A 74 2.16 9.06 12.85
CA GLU A 74 3.30 8.71 13.71
C GLU A 74 4.46 9.73 13.65
N CYS A 75 4.49 10.60 12.64
CA CYS A 75 5.50 11.63 12.49
C CYS A 75 4.95 12.89 11.81
N ASP A 76 5.72 13.98 11.77
CA ASP A 76 5.34 15.19 11.03
C ASP A 76 5.60 15.09 9.50
N GLY A 77 5.68 13.87 8.95
CA GLY A 77 5.82 13.64 7.50
C GLY A 77 4.49 13.76 6.76
N THR A 78 4.53 13.58 5.45
CA THR A 78 3.35 13.60 4.58
C THR A 78 3.12 12.20 4.01
N LEU A 79 1.86 11.80 3.96
CA LEU A 79 1.35 10.58 3.34
C LEU A 79 1.11 10.89 1.87
N GLU A 80 1.83 10.20 1.00
CA GLU A 80 1.71 10.32 -0.44
C GLU A 80 1.11 9.04 -1.03
N LYS A 81 0.36 9.19 -2.11
CA LYS A 81 -0.19 8.04 -2.83
C LYS A 81 0.93 7.32 -3.57
N ARG A 82 1.02 5.98 -3.44
CA ARG A 82 1.98 5.13 -4.15
C ARG A 82 1.37 4.38 -5.33
#